data_AF-A0A0D0CTS2-F1
#
_entry.id   AF-A0A0D0CTS2-F1
#
_cell.length_a   1.000
_cell.length_b   1.000
_cell.length_c   1.000
_cell.angle_alpha   90.00
_cell.angle_beta   90.00
_cell.angle_gamma   90.00
#
_symmetry.space_group_name_H-M   'P 1'
#
loop_
_entity.id
_entity.type
_entity.pdbx_description
1 polymer ?
#
loop_
_entity_poly.entity_id
_entity_poly.type
_entity_poly.pdbx_seq_one_letter_code
_entity_poly.pdbx_strand_id
1 'polypeptide(L)'
;DPQATFQNHIAVNGPPMDSHLFTYRHKGGHCPLTKLKFTTPLSSTAKKAGIKPLQGHGIHISSTLKYLLHNVNFNITKIKGWWASDTFLIYLCHHTQILLLVVISHSVHILHFILFIQH
;
A
#
# COMPACT_ATOMS: atom_id res chain seq x y z
N ASP A 1 6.21 9.35 8.66
CA ASP A 1 6.61 8.56 9.83
C ASP A 1 5.44 7.71 10.32
N PRO A 2 5.55 6.37 10.35
CA PRO A 2 4.51 5.46 10.83
C PRO A 2 4.12 5.69 12.30
N GLN A 3 5.08 6.03 13.16
CA GLN A 3 4.82 6.24 14.59
C GLN A 3 3.94 7.47 14.78
N ALA A 4 4.32 8.62 14.21
CA ALA A 4 3.50 9.82 14.26
C ALA A 4 2.09 9.62 13.69
N THR A 5 1.96 8.85 12.60
CA THR A 5 0.64 8.57 11.99
C THR A 5 -0.24 7.70 12.91
N PHE A 6 0.36 6.71 13.56
CA PHE A 6 -0.34 5.86 14.53
C PHE A 6 -0.76 6.67 15.77
N GLN A 7 0.11 7.51 16.31
CA GLN A 7 -0.24 8.38 17.44
C GLN A 7 -1.39 9.34 17.09
N ASN A 8 -1.38 9.91 15.89
CA ASN A 8 -2.48 10.73 15.41
C ASN A 8 -3.79 9.93 15.31
N HIS A 9 -3.73 8.67 14.86
CA HIS A 9 -4.91 7.78 14.84
C HIS A 9 -5.47 7.55 16.24
N ILE A 10 -4.61 7.28 17.23
CA ILE A 10 -5.04 7.13 18.64
C ILE A 10 -5.68 8.43 19.15
N ALA A 11 -5.07 9.58 18.88
CA ALA A 11 -5.57 10.88 19.34
C ALA A 11 -6.92 11.26 18.71
N VAL A 12 -7.12 11.00 17.42
CA VAL A 12 -8.34 11.38 16.69
C VAL A 12 -9.48 10.39 16.92
N ASN A 13 -9.19 9.10 16.88
CA ASN A 13 -10.21 8.05 16.89
C ASN A 13 -10.47 7.46 18.28
N GLY A 14 -9.51 7.53 19.21
CA GLY A 14 -9.68 7.05 20.59
C GLY A 14 -10.17 5.60 20.71
N PRO A 15 -9.54 4.61 20.02
CA PRO A 15 -9.98 3.22 20.08
C PRO A 15 -10.00 2.70 21.52
N PRO A 16 -11.10 2.05 21.98
CA PRO A 16 -11.12 1.31 23.23
C PRO A 16 -10.04 0.21 23.26
N MET A 17 -9.48 -0.09 24.45
CA MET A 17 -8.41 -1.10 24.59
C MET A 17 -8.82 -2.48 24.09
N ASP A 18 -10.08 -2.87 24.28
CA ASP A 18 -10.61 -4.18 23.88
C ASP A 18 -11.22 -4.19 22.47
N SER A 19 -10.88 -3.19 21.64
CA SER A 19 -11.44 -3.03 20.29
C SER A 19 -10.40 -3.24 19.19
N HIS A 20 -10.85 -3.21 17.93
CA HIS A 20 -9.96 -3.30 16.78
C HIS A 20 -8.95 -2.13 16.75
N LEU A 21 -7.69 -2.43 16.43
CA LEU A 21 -6.60 -1.45 16.36
C LEU A 21 -6.92 -0.25 15.46
N PHE A 22 -7.53 -0.51 14.30
CA PHE A 22 -7.99 0.51 13.37
C PHE A 22 -9.51 0.66 13.48
N THR A 23 -9.95 1.64 14.25
CA THR A 23 -11.34 2.07 14.35
C THR A 23 -11.48 3.54 14.00
N TYR A 24 -12.70 3.95 13.66
CA TYR A 24 -13.04 5.35 13.43
C TYR A 24 -14.34 5.69 14.14
N ARG A 25 -14.50 6.98 14.48
CA ARG A 25 -15.71 7.48 15.12
C ARG A 25 -16.83 7.67 14.10
N HIS A 26 -18.00 7.13 14.40
CA HIS A 26 -19.19 7.28 13.56
C HIS A 26 -20.47 7.23 14.41
N LYS A 27 -21.33 8.26 14.25
CA LYS A 27 -22.63 8.38 14.94
C LYS A 27 -22.57 8.11 16.45
N GLY A 28 -21.55 8.64 17.12
CA GLY A 28 -21.38 8.52 18.57
C GLY A 28 -20.72 7.22 19.06
N GLY A 29 -20.36 6.29 18.16
CA GLY A 29 -19.65 5.06 18.49
C GLY A 29 -18.35 4.87 17.72
N HIS A 30 -17.63 3.78 18.03
CA HIS A 30 -16.46 3.31 17.30
C HIS A 30 -16.87 2.22 16.32
N CYS A 31 -16.41 2.32 15.08
CA CYS A 31 -16.60 1.29 14.07
C CYS A 31 -15.25 0.74 13.62
N PRO A 32 -15.12 -0.58 13.41
CA PRO A 32 -13.92 -1.15 12.82
C PRO A 32 -13.71 -0.61 11.41
N LEU A 33 -12.45 -0.38 11.04
CA LEU A 33 -12.09 0.02 9.69
C LEU A 33 -12.34 -1.14 8.72
N THR A 34 -13.34 -0.99 7.87
CA THR A 34 -13.64 -1.98 6.83
C THR A 34 -12.83 -1.71 5.57
N LYS A 35 -12.66 -2.75 4.73
CA LYS A 35 -12.03 -2.61 3.40
C LYS A 35 -12.64 -1.45 2.60
N LEU A 36 -13.97 -1.36 2.54
CA LEU A 36 -14.66 -0.31 1.79
C LEU A 36 -14.35 1.10 2.32
N LYS A 37 -14.35 1.27 3.65
CA LYS A 37 -14.05 2.57 4.27
C LYS A 37 -12.59 2.97 4.09
N PHE A 38 -11.69 2.00 3.98
CA PHE A 38 -10.29 2.26 3.65
C PHE A 38 -10.08 2.57 2.15
N THR A 39 -10.70 1.82 1.25
CA THR A 39 -10.47 1.96 -0.20
C THR A 39 -11.22 3.11 -0.85
N THR A 40 -12.35 3.55 -0.29
CA THR A 40 -13.17 4.63 -0.87
C THR A 40 -12.43 5.97 -0.92
N PRO A 41 -11.82 6.46 0.19
CA PRO A 41 -11.05 7.70 0.15
C PRO A 41 -9.85 7.59 -0.79
N LEU A 42 -9.14 6.46 -0.77
CA LEU A 42 -7.99 6.23 -1.65
C LEU A 42 -8.38 6.29 -3.13
N SER A 43 -9.51 5.67 -3.48
CA SER A 43 -10.04 5.69 -4.84
C SER A 43 -10.45 7.10 -5.27
N SER A 44 -11.05 7.87 -4.37
CA SER A 44 -11.42 9.28 -4.62
C SER A 44 -10.18 10.14 -4.87
N THR A 45 -9.15 10.02 -4.02
CA THR A 45 -7.88 10.75 -4.18
C THR A 45 -7.16 10.35 -5.46
N ALA A 46 -7.10 9.05 -5.78
CA ALA A 46 -6.51 8.58 -7.04
C ALA A 46 -7.21 9.18 -8.26
N LYS A 47 -8.56 9.13 -8.30
CA LYS A 47 -9.35 9.74 -9.38
C LYS A 47 -9.07 11.24 -9.53
N LYS A 48 -8.99 11.98 -8.41
CA LYS A 48 -8.65 13.42 -8.41
C LYS A 48 -7.25 13.68 -8.97
N ALA A 49 -6.32 12.75 -8.75
CA ALA A 49 -4.97 12.81 -9.30
C ALA A 49 -4.86 12.30 -10.75
N GLY A 50 -5.97 11.93 -11.40
CA GLY A 50 -5.96 11.31 -12.73
C GLY A 50 -5.38 9.89 -12.75
N ILE A 51 -5.25 9.26 -11.58
CA ILE A 51 -4.69 7.93 -11.39
C ILE A 51 -5.85 6.94 -11.26
N LYS A 52 -5.74 5.79 -11.93
CA LYS A 52 -6.75 4.74 -11.78
C LYS A 52 -6.71 4.17 -10.33
N PRO A 53 -7.87 3.94 -9.68
CA PRO A 53 -7.91 3.52 -8.27
C PRO A 53 -7.10 2.25 -7.97
N LEU A 54 -6.20 2.30 -6.99
CA LEU A 54 -5.43 1.11 -6.61
C LEU A 54 -6.34 0.06 -5.97
N GLN A 55 -6.23 -1.17 -6.46
CA GLN A 55 -6.87 -2.33 -5.82
C GLN A 55 -6.09 -2.74 -4.56
N GLY A 56 -6.76 -3.42 -3.63
CA GLY A 56 -6.13 -3.86 -2.37
C GLY A 56 -4.86 -4.71 -2.58
N HIS A 57 -4.84 -5.56 -3.60
CA HIS A 57 -3.66 -6.35 -3.95
C HIS A 57 -2.49 -5.46 -4.40
N GLY A 58 -2.78 -4.44 -5.21
CA GLY A 58 -1.77 -3.49 -5.66
C GLY A 58 -1.14 -2.68 -4.53
N ILE A 59 -1.91 -2.34 -3.49
CA ILE A 59 -1.40 -1.69 -2.28
C ILE A 59 -0.43 -2.64 -1.55
N HIS A 60 -0.78 -3.93 -1.43
CA HIS A 60 0.05 -4.93 -0.75
C HIS A 60 1.37 -5.20 -1.49
N ILE A 61 1.34 -5.27 -2.82
CA ILE A 61 2.54 -5.35 -3.65
C ILE A 61 3.40 -4.10 -3.47
N SER A 62 2.80 -2.92 -3.59
CA SER A 62 3.51 -1.64 -3.51
C SER A 62 4.17 -1.43 -2.14
N SER A 63 3.52 -1.86 -1.04
CA SER A 63 4.13 -1.81 0.29
C SER A 63 5.34 -2.73 0.41
N THR A 64 5.27 -3.92 -0.20
CA THR A 64 6.39 -4.88 -0.20
C THR A 64 7.56 -4.34 -1.02
N LEU A 65 7.29 -3.77 -2.20
CA LEU A 65 8.30 -3.12 -3.04
C LEU A 65 8.99 -1.96 -2.31
N LYS A 66 8.22 -1.16 -1.55
CA LYS A 66 8.78 -0.06 -0.75
C LYS A 66 9.82 -0.56 0.25
N TYR A 67 9.60 -1.69 0.92
CA TYR A 67 10.62 -2.27 1.81
C TYR A 67 11.91 -2.66 1.08
N LEU A 68 11.79 -3.25 -0.12
CA LEU A 68 12.96 -3.60 -0.93
C LEU A 68 13.75 -2.36 -1.37
N LEU A 69 13.06 -1.29 -1.80
CA LEU A 69 13.70 -0.03 -2.17
C LEU A 69 14.42 0.66 -0.99
N HIS A 70 14.05 0.33 0.25
CA HIS A 70 14.75 0.76 1.45
C HIS A 70 15.87 -0.21 1.89
N ASN A 71 16.37 -1.06 0.98
CA ASN A 71 17.43 -2.04 1.23
C ASN A 71 17.12 -3.05 2.35
N VAL A 72 15.83 -3.28 2.65
CA VAL A 72 15.44 -4.35 3.58
C VAL A 72 15.64 -5.69 2.88
N ASN A 73 16.38 -6.58 3.53
CA ASN A 73 16.68 -7.90 2.99
C ASN A 73 15.40 -8.62 2.54
N PHE A 74 15.46 -9.26 1.38
CA PHE A 74 14.33 -9.91 0.73
C PHE A 74 13.60 -10.91 1.64
N ASN A 75 14.36 -11.71 2.41
CA ASN A 75 13.79 -12.68 3.34
C ASN A 75 12.94 -12.01 4.45
N ILE A 76 13.37 -10.84 4.93
CA ILE A 76 12.63 -10.06 5.91
C ILE A 76 11.35 -9.48 5.29
N THR A 77 11.46 -9.04 4.03
CA THR A 77 10.33 -8.50 3.27
C THR A 77 9.27 -9.57 2.97
N LYS A 78 9.66 -10.82 2.69
CA LYS A 78 8.75 -11.96 2.56
C LYS A 78 7.93 -12.20 3.83
N ILE A 79 8.60 -12.24 4.98
CA ILE A 79 7.95 -12.43 6.27
C ILE A 79 6.97 -11.28 6.55
N LYS A 80 7.40 -10.02 6.29
CA LYS A 80 6.56 -8.83 6.50
C LYS A 80 5.36 -8.75 5.55
N GLY A 81 5.52 -9.21 4.31
CA GLY A 81 4.47 -9.23 3.29
C GLY A 81 3.66 -10.53 3.25
N TRP A 82 3.89 -11.45 4.19
CA TRP A 82 3.16 -12.74 4.26
C TRP A 82 3.22 -13.54 2.95
N TRP A 83 4.34 -13.43 2.23
CA TRP A 83 4.54 -14.12 0.97
C TRP A 83 4.98 -15.55 1.23
N ALA A 84 4.08 -16.51 1.01
CA ALA A 84 4.34 -17.94 1.24
C ALA A 84 5.24 -18.57 0.16
N SER A 85 5.37 -17.95 -1.01
CA SER A 85 6.10 -18.52 -2.14
C SER A 85 6.95 -17.48 -2.89
N ASP A 86 7.76 -17.97 -3.82
CA ASP A 86 8.59 -17.16 -4.72
C ASP A 86 7.79 -16.45 -5.83
N THR A 87 6.46 -16.53 -5.81
CA THR A 87 5.60 -15.81 -6.78
C THR A 87 5.87 -14.31 -6.77
N PHE A 88 6.23 -13.75 -5.61
CA PHE A 88 6.65 -12.36 -5.49
C PHE A 88 8.00 -12.08 -6.18
N LEU A 89 8.93 -13.05 -6.21
CA LEU A 89 10.18 -12.91 -6.98
C LEU A 89 9.90 -12.94 -8.49
N ILE A 90 9.00 -13.82 -8.93
CA ILE A 90 8.62 -13.90 -10.35
C ILE A 90 7.98 -12.58 -10.78
N TYR A 91 7.05 -12.07 -9.97
CA TYR A 91 6.45 -10.75 -10.16
C TYR A 91 7.52 -9.66 -10.18
N LEU A 92 8.41 -9.61 -9.18
CA LEU A 92 9.45 -8.61 -9.09
C LEU A 92 10.39 -8.67 -10.29
N CYS A 93 10.82 -9.86 -10.72
CA CYS A 93 11.74 -10.06 -11.84
C CYS A 93 11.14 -9.61 -13.18
N HIS A 94 9.88 -9.97 -13.42
CA HIS A 94 9.14 -9.50 -14.59
C HIS A 94 8.99 -7.97 -14.58
N HIS A 95 8.76 -7.39 -13.39
CA HIS A 95 8.63 -5.95 -13.23
C HIS A 95 9.95 -5.19 -13.14
N THR A 96 11.05 -5.80 -12.69
CA THR A 96 12.38 -5.17 -12.68
C THR A 96 13.00 -5.15 -14.06
N GLN A 97 12.72 -6.13 -14.93
CA GLN A 97 13.05 -6.01 -16.35
C GLN A 97 12.35 -4.79 -16.99
N ILE A 98 11.09 -4.55 -16.62
CA ILE A 98 10.34 -3.36 -17.06
C ILE A 98 10.89 -2.08 -16.39
N LEU A 99 11.15 -2.07 -15.08
CA LEU A 99 11.70 -0.93 -14.35
C LEU A 99 13.12 -0.57 -14.81
N LEU A 100 13.97 -1.56 -15.09
CA LEU A 100 15.33 -1.37 -15.59
C LEU A 100 15.29 -0.74 -16.99
N LEU A 101 14.39 -1.23 -17.86
CA LEU A 101 14.14 -0.62 -19.18
C LEU A 101 13.64 0.83 -19.05
N VAL A 102 12.80 1.12 -18.05
CA VAL A 102 12.28 2.47 -17.76
C VAL A 102 13.34 3.40 -17.15
N VAL A 103 14.27 2.90 -16.33
CA VAL A 103 15.36 3.71 -15.73
C VAL A 103 16.39 4.12 -16.77
N ILE A 104 16.60 3.31 -17.82
CA ILE A 104 17.53 3.62 -18.92
C ILE A 104 16.90 4.62 -19.92
N SER A 105 15.57 4.73 -19.97
CA SER A 105 14.84 5.67 -20.83
C SER A 105 14.38 6.89 -20.04
N HIS A 106 15.10 8.02 -20.19
CA HIS A 106 14.81 9.24 -19.44
C HIS A 106 13.38 9.77 -19.69
N SER A 107 12.74 10.20 -18.60
CA SER A 107 11.57 11.09 -18.50
C SER A 107 10.16 10.46 -18.60
N VAL A 108 9.31 10.86 -17.65
CA VAL A 108 7.82 10.80 -17.57
C VAL A 108 7.08 9.53 -17.06
N HIS A 109 7.68 8.36 -16.81
CA HIS A 109 6.87 7.13 -16.63
C HIS A 109 6.61 6.58 -15.21
N ILE A 110 6.90 7.30 -14.12
CA ILE A 110 6.48 6.86 -12.76
C ILE A 110 4.95 6.69 -12.69
N LEU A 111 4.17 7.43 -13.50
CA LEU A 111 2.72 7.27 -13.63
C LEU A 111 2.30 5.96 -14.31
N HIS A 112 3.12 5.42 -15.21
CA HIS A 112 2.84 4.18 -15.94
C HIS A 112 3.01 2.94 -15.06
N PHE A 113 3.88 3.02 -14.04
CA PHE A 113 4.04 1.97 -13.04
C PHE A 113 2.77 1.79 -12.20
N ILE A 114 2.06 2.87 -11.89
CA ILE A 114 0.79 2.81 -11.15
C ILE A 114 -0.35 2.28 -12.03
N LEU A 115 -0.33 2.56 -13.34
CA LEU A 115 -1.33 2.09 -14.30
C LEU A 115 -1.26 0.57 -14.57
N PHE A 116 -0.10 -0.05 -14.39
CA PHE A 116 0.09 -1.48 -14.73
C PHE A 116 -0.27 -2.45 -13.59
N ILE A 117 -0.36 -2.00 -12.33
CA ILE A 117 -0.82 -2.83 -11.19
C ILE A 117 -2.34 -3.14 -11.25
N GLN A 118 -2.98 -2.88 -12.38
CA GLN A 118 -4.43 -3.05 -12.56
C GLN A 118 -4.82 -4.10 -13.60
N HIS A 119 -3.86 -4.84 -14.15
CA HIS A 119 -4.11 -6.01 -14.98
C HIS A 119 -3.61 -7.27 -14.29
#